data_AF-A0A1U9YYL0-F1
#
_entry.id   AF-A0A1U9YYL0-F1
#
_cell.length_a   1.000
_cell.length_b   1.000
_cell.length_c   1.000
_cell.angle_alpha   90.00
_cell.angle_beta   90.00
_cell.angle_gamma   90.00
#
_symmetry.space_group_name_H-M   'P 1'
#
loop_
_entity.id
_entity.type
_entity.pdbx_description
1 polymer ?
#
loop_
_entity_poly.entity_id
_entity_poly.type
_entity_poly.pdbx_seq_one_letter_code
_entity_poly.pdbx_strand_id
1 'polypeptide(L)'
;MSTRGRKADPREIQDALTEVPEMPESLNATMLEEWKTVAGDLVDRKLLTEAMLGSVESYVRARWNERLAQRAIDEHGVLIKSADESLKQNPACSLLGKSQAIIIRLSAELGLTPASRARGGMAPKEQDDDLLSLFDM
;
A
#
# COMPACT_ATOMS: atom_id res chain seq x y z
N MET A 1 13.50 -38.23 -8.12
CA MET A 1 13.68 -36.90 -8.76
C MET A 1 12.99 -35.87 -7.88
N SER A 2 13.75 -35.11 -7.07
CA SER A 2 13.19 -34.09 -6.19
C SER A 2 13.62 -32.72 -6.71
N THR A 3 12.68 -31.98 -7.28
CA THR A 3 12.88 -30.60 -7.74
C THR A 3 12.86 -29.67 -6.53
N ARG A 4 13.99 -29.57 -5.80
CA ARG A 4 14.21 -28.48 -4.86
C ARG A 4 14.25 -27.17 -5.66
N GLY A 5 13.14 -26.44 -5.63
CA GLY A 5 13.09 -25.07 -6.15
C GLY A 5 14.19 -24.25 -5.49
N ARG A 6 15.08 -23.69 -6.32
CA ARG A 6 16.17 -22.82 -5.88
C ARG A 6 15.57 -21.64 -5.11
N LYS A 7 15.83 -21.59 -3.81
CA LYS A 7 15.47 -20.47 -2.91
C LYS A 7 15.97 -19.18 -3.58
N ALA A 8 15.04 -18.27 -3.90
CA ALA A 8 15.41 -16.98 -4.47
C ALA A 8 16.15 -16.20 -3.37
N ASP A 9 17.42 -15.93 -3.62
CA ASP A 9 18.24 -15.05 -2.79
C ASP A 9 17.53 -13.68 -2.68
N PRO A 10 17.43 -13.05 -1.49
CA PRO A 10 16.94 -11.68 -1.35
C PRO A 10 17.91 -10.74 -2.08
N ARG A 11 17.71 -10.58 -3.38
CA ARG A 11 18.49 -9.65 -4.20
C ARG A 11 18.09 -8.24 -3.77
N GLU A 12 19.06 -7.49 -3.25
CA GLU A 12 18.95 -6.03 -3.18
C GLU A 12 18.45 -5.52 -4.53
N ILE A 13 17.44 -4.65 -4.51
CA ILE A 13 16.96 -4.02 -5.72
C ILE A 13 18.08 -3.08 -6.19
N GLN A 14 18.77 -3.46 -7.27
CA GLN A 14 19.98 -2.77 -7.73
C GLN A 14 19.75 -1.29 -8.05
N ASP A 15 18.50 -0.93 -8.40
CA ASP A 15 18.10 0.43 -8.78
C ASP A 15 17.20 1.10 -7.72
N ALA A 16 17.38 0.76 -6.44
CA ALA A 16 16.66 1.44 -5.37
C ALA A 16 17.14 2.90 -5.22
N LEU A 17 16.18 3.81 -5.13
CA LEU A 17 16.43 5.22 -4.83
C LEU A 17 17.01 5.35 -3.41
N THR A 18 18.00 6.23 -3.27
CA THR A 18 18.70 6.53 -2.02
C THR A 18 18.15 7.76 -1.30
N GLU A 19 17.36 8.57 -2.01
CA GLU A 19 16.73 9.77 -1.49
C GLU A 19 15.25 9.81 -1.89
N VAL A 20 14.45 10.51 -1.07
CA VAL A 20 13.05 10.72 -1.36
C VAL A 20 12.92 11.72 -2.51
N PRO A 21 12.34 11.33 -3.66
CA PRO A 21 12.17 12.24 -4.77
C PRO A 21 11.17 13.35 -4.42
N GLU A 22 11.30 14.46 -5.13
CA GLU A 22 10.35 15.57 -5.00
C GLU A 22 8.93 15.12 -5.33
N MET A 23 7.96 15.65 -4.58
CA MET A 23 6.56 15.33 -4.80
C MET A 23 6.11 15.90 -6.16
N PRO A 24 5.47 15.09 -7.02
CA PRO A 24 4.94 15.57 -8.29
C PRO A 24 3.94 16.73 -8.09
N GLU A 25 4.01 17.75 -8.96
CA GLU A 25 3.08 18.89 -8.95
C GLU A 25 1.62 18.49 -9.22
N SER A 26 1.40 17.30 -9.77
CA SER A 26 0.07 16.72 -10.00
C SER A 26 -0.68 16.37 -8.71
N LEU A 27 0.01 16.36 -7.56
CA LEU A 27 -0.54 16.09 -6.24
C LEU A 27 -0.88 17.39 -5.51
N ASN A 28 -1.88 17.33 -4.63
CA ASN A 28 -2.23 18.48 -3.81
C ASN A 28 -1.13 18.77 -2.79
N ALA A 29 -0.72 20.03 -2.65
CA ALA A 29 0.34 20.47 -1.73
C ALA A 29 0.12 20.02 -0.27
N THR A 30 -1.13 19.87 0.17
CA THR A 30 -1.45 19.37 1.53
C THR A 30 -1.04 17.91 1.77
N MET A 31 -0.69 17.18 0.71
CA MET A 31 -0.27 15.79 0.77
C MET A 31 1.25 15.61 0.85
N LEU A 32 2.03 16.70 0.89
CA LEU A 32 3.49 16.64 0.95
C LEU A 32 4.01 15.77 2.09
N GLU A 33 3.42 15.87 3.27
CA GLU A 33 3.84 15.08 4.44
C GLU A 33 3.48 13.59 4.28
N GLU A 34 2.36 13.27 3.65
CA GLU A 34 2.00 11.87 3.32
C GLU A 34 2.98 11.29 2.30
N TRP A 35 3.32 12.06 1.26
CA TRP A 35 4.33 11.67 0.27
C TRP A 35 5.67 11.37 0.93
N LYS A 36 6.19 12.30 1.73
CA LYS A 36 7.45 12.11 2.46
C LYS A 36 7.42 10.90 3.37
N THR A 37 6.30 10.66 4.06
CA THR A 37 6.14 9.51 4.95
C THR A 37 6.23 8.19 4.18
N VAL A 38 5.46 8.06 3.09
CA VAL A 38 5.38 6.81 2.33
C VAL A 38 6.64 6.58 1.50
N ALA A 39 7.09 7.59 0.75
CA ALA A 39 8.30 7.48 -0.07
C ALA A 39 9.55 7.34 0.82
N GLY A 40 9.61 8.04 1.96
CA GLY A 40 10.67 7.92 2.95
C GLY A 40 10.81 6.51 3.50
N ASP A 41 9.72 5.90 3.99
CA ASP A 41 9.75 4.50 4.46
C ASP A 41 10.27 3.54 3.37
N LEU A 42 9.85 3.74 2.12
CA LEU A 42 10.28 2.89 1.00
C LEU A 42 11.76 3.09 0.62
N VAL A 43 12.28 4.31 0.72
CA VAL A 43 13.71 4.63 0.51
C VAL A 43 14.57 4.05 1.63
N ASP A 44 14.17 4.26 2.90
CA ASP A 44 14.89 3.75 4.07
C ASP A 44 15.02 2.22 4.03
N ARG A 45 14.02 1.54 3.45
CA ARG A 45 13.99 0.09 3.26
C ARG A 45 14.66 -0.39 1.97
N LYS A 46 15.22 0.50 1.15
CA LYS A 46 15.79 0.22 -0.19
C LYS A 46 14.80 -0.49 -1.12
N LEU A 47 13.53 -0.12 -1.06
CA LEU A 47 12.45 -0.71 -1.86
C LEU A 47 11.91 0.22 -2.94
N LEU A 48 12.11 1.53 -2.81
CA LEU A 48 11.60 2.48 -3.79
C LEU A 48 12.46 2.45 -5.05
N THR A 49 11.83 2.23 -6.21
CA THR A 49 12.47 2.41 -7.53
C THR A 49 11.71 3.47 -8.31
N GLU A 50 12.32 4.03 -9.37
CA GLU A 50 11.64 5.00 -10.24
C GLU A 50 10.32 4.44 -10.82
N ALA A 51 10.31 3.15 -11.18
CA ALA A 51 9.11 2.49 -11.71
C ALA A 51 7.94 2.44 -10.71
N MET A 52 8.23 2.52 -9.40
CA MET A 52 7.22 2.49 -8.35
C MET A 52 6.66 3.87 -8.00
N LEU A 53 7.26 4.96 -8.50
CA LEU A 53 6.82 6.32 -8.18
C LEU A 53 5.36 6.57 -8.59
N GLY A 54 4.94 6.05 -9.74
CA GLY A 54 3.54 6.15 -10.18
C GLY A 54 2.55 5.45 -9.23
N SER A 55 2.98 4.36 -8.58
CA SER A 55 2.17 3.65 -7.58
C SER A 55 2.08 4.44 -6.27
N VAL A 56 3.19 5.05 -5.83
CA VAL A 56 3.21 5.92 -4.64
C VAL A 56 2.35 7.17 -4.90
N GLU A 57 2.47 7.79 -6.06
CA GLU A 57 1.65 8.94 -6.46
C GLU A 57 0.16 8.58 -6.48
N SER A 58 -0.19 7.43 -7.07
CA SER A 58 -1.57 6.95 -7.10
C SER A 58 -2.13 6.69 -5.70
N TYR A 59 -1.30 6.16 -4.78
CA TYR A 59 -1.67 5.95 -3.40
C TYR A 59 -1.98 7.28 -2.70
N VAL A 60 -1.06 8.24 -2.78
CA VAL A 60 -1.23 9.56 -2.15
C VAL A 60 -2.43 10.30 -2.74
N ARG A 61 -2.65 10.20 -4.05
CA ARG A 61 -3.85 10.75 -4.71
C ARG A 61 -5.14 10.12 -4.19
N ALA A 62 -5.16 8.80 -3.99
CA ALA A 62 -6.32 8.12 -3.43
C ALA A 62 -6.60 8.55 -1.99
N ARG A 63 -5.55 8.76 -1.16
CA ARG A 63 -5.68 9.31 0.20
C ARG A 63 -6.27 10.72 0.21
N TRP A 64 -5.86 11.56 -0.74
CA TRP A 64 -6.47 12.89 -0.90
C TRP A 64 -7.95 12.81 -1.29
N ASN A 65 -8.29 11.95 -2.24
CA ASN A 65 -9.68 11.74 -2.68
C ASN A 65 -10.56 11.20 -1.55
N GLU A 66 -10.04 10.30 -0.71
CA GLU A 66 -10.71 9.84 0.50
C GLU A 66 -11.02 11.01 1.45
N ARG A 67 -10.06 11.89 1.74
CA ARG A 67 -10.25 13.07 2.59
C ARG A 67 -11.28 14.06 2.00
N LEU A 68 -11.31 14.23 0.68
CA LEU A 68 -12.31 15.06 0.01
C LEU A 68 -13.70 14.44 0.09
N ALA A 69 -13.82 13.16 -0.20
CA ALA A 69 -15.08 12.43 -0.15
C ALA A 69 -15.66 12.42 1.26
N GLN A 70 -14.83 12.18 2.28
CA GLN A 70 -15.27 12.20 3.67
C GLN A 70 -15.80 13.58 4.07
N ARG A 71 -15.10 14.67 3.74
CA ARG A 71 -15.58 16.03 4.00
C ARG A 71 -16.94 16.32 3.36
N ALA A 72 -17.15 15.89 2.12
CA ALA A 72 -18.43 16.05 1.44
C ALA A 72 -19.56 15.22 2.08
N ILE A 73 -19.24 14.06 2.66
CA ILE A 73 -20.19 13.24 3.42
C ILE A 73 -20.51 13.89 4.76
N ASP A 74 -19.50 14.44 5.45
CA ASP A 74 -19.69 15.13 6.73
C ASP A 74 -20.56 16.38 6.55
N GLU A 75 -20.41 17.10 5.43
CA GLU A 75 -21.18 18.31 5.12
C GLU A 75 -22.61 18.01 4.66
N HIS A 76 -22.80 17.04 3.76
CA HIS A 76 -24.09 16.81 3.09
C HIS A 76 -24.84 15.56 3.57
N GLY A 77 -24.20 14.74 4.40
CA GLY A 77 -24.71 13.44 4.81
C GLY A 77 -24.51 12.34 3.76
N VAL A 78 -24.82 11.11 4.15
CA VAL A 78 -24.73 9.91 3.29
C VAL A 78 -25.85 9.83 2.25
N LEU A 79 -26.97 10.53 2.50
CA LEU A 79 -28.10 10.66 1.59
C LEU A 79 -28.35 12.15 1.32
N ILE A 80 -28.58 12.49 0.06
CA ILE A 80 -28.92 13.84 -0.40
C ILE A 80 -30.31 13.84 -1.05
N LYS A 81 -31.01 14.97 -0.98
CA LYS A 81 -32.28 15.15 -1.68
C LYS A 81 -32.03 15.42 -3.17
N SER A 82 -32.75 14.71 -4.01
CA SER A 82 -32.80 14.94 -5.45
C SER A 82 -33.85 16.00 -5.79
N ALA A 83 -33.89 16.46 -7.05
CA ALA A 83 -34.83 17.48 -7.51
C ALA A 83 -36.31 17.07 -7.37
N ASP A 84 -36.58 15.78 -7.35
CA ASP A 84 -37.88 15.12 -7.12
C ASP A 84 -38.16 14.84 -5.62
N GLU A 85 -37.41 15.46 -4.71
CA GLU A 85 -37.48 15.26 -3.24
C GLU A 85 -37.17 13.84 -2.74
N SER A 86 -36.85 12.91 -3.64
CA SER A 86 -36.39 11.56 -3.29
C SER A 86 -34.99 11.59 -2.67
N LEU A 87 -34.75 10.69 -1.71
CA LEU A 87 -33.43 10.50 -1.10
C LEU A 87 -32.56 9.62 -2.00
N LYS A 88 -31.41 10.16 -2.42
CA LYS A 88 -30.39 9.43 -3.20
C LYS A 88 -29.08 9.38 -2.43
N GLN A 89 -28.29 8.35 -2.69
CA GLN A 89 -26.96 8.22 -2.10
C GLN A 89 -26.07 9.38 -2.55
N ASN A 90 -25.34 9.96 -1.60
CA ASN A 90 -24.34 10.99 -1.90
C ASN A 90 -23.25 10.40 -2.83
N PRO A 91 -22.96 11.01 -4.00
CA PRO A 91 -21.91 10.55 -4.90
C PRO A 91 -20.53 10.44 -4.23
N ALA A 92 -20.27 11.23 -3.18
CA ALA A 92 -19.06 11.15 -2.39
C ALA A 92 -18.87 9.78 -1.72
N CYS A 93 -19.95 9.08 -1.34
CA CYS A 93 -19.86 7.72 -0.80
C CYS A 93 -19.24 6.75 -1.81
N SER A 94 -19.56 6.90 -3.10
CA SER A 94 -18.99 6.07 -4.17
C SER A 94 -17.52 6.40 -4.42
N LEU A 95 -17.13 7.68 -4.34
CA LEU A 95 -15.74 8.09 -4.44
C LEU A 95 -14.91 7.58 -3.25
N LEU A 96 -15.47 7.65 -2.04
CA LEU A 96 -14.86 7.15 -0.82
C LEU A 96 -14.52 5.66 -0.95
N GLY A 97 -15.51 4.83 -1.29
CA GLY A 97 -15.31 3.38 -1.44
C GLY A 97 -14.27 3.02 -2.50
N LYS A 98 -14.27 3.70 -3.65
CA LYS A 98 -13.26 3.50 -4.70
C LYS A 98 -11.86 3.89 -4.22
N SER A 99 -11.74 5.01 -3.51
CA SER A 99 -10.46 5.48 -2.99
C SER A 99 -9.91 4.51 -1.95
N GLN A 100 -10.75 4.02 -1.03
CA GLN A 100 -10.38 3.02 -0.03
C GLN A 100 -9.91 1.71 -0.64
N ALA A 101 -10.57 1.23 -1.70
CA ALA A 101 -10.14 0.02 -2.41
C ALA A 101 -8.73 0.18 -3.02
N ILE A 102 -8.45 1.34 -3.63
CA ILE A 102 -7.12 1.66 -4.18
C ILE A 102 -6.08 1.74 -3.06
N ILE A 103 -6.41 2.42 -1.96
CA ILE A 103 -5.54 2.55 -0.78
C ILE A 103 -5.18 1.18 -0.23
N ILE A 104 -6.15 0.29 -0.02
CA ILE A 104 -5.92 -1.05 0.52
C ILE A 104 -5.01 -1.86 -0.41
N ARG A 105 -5.31 -1.85 -1.72
CA ARG A 105 -4.53 -2.57 -2.72
C ARG A 105 -3.08 -2.08 -2.77
N LEU A 106 -2.87 -0.79 -2.95
CA LEU A 106 -1.53 -0.21 -3.03
C LEU A 106 -0.78 -0.29 -1.70
N SER A 107 -1.47 -0.22 -0.55
CA SER A 107 -0.84 -0.46 0.76
C SER A 107 -0.31 -1.89 0.90
N ALA A 108 -0.98 -2.87 0.28
CA ALA A 108 -0.52 -4.24 0.27
C ALA A 108 0.65 -4.44 -0.69
N GLU A 109 0.58 -3.84 -1.89
CA GLU A 109 1.64 -3.91 -2.92
C GLU A 109 2.94 -3.21 -2.46
N LEU A 110 2.83 -2.03 -1.83
CA LEU A 110 3.97 -1.26 -1.31
C LEU A 110 4.47 -1.77 0.05
N GLY A 111 3.79 -2.76 0.66
CA GLY A 111 4.21 -3.29 1.95
C GLY A 111 4.03 -2.32 3.14
N LEU A 112 3.04 -1.42 3.08
CA LEU A 112 2.73 -0.45 4.14
C LEU A 112 1.96 -1.05 5.32
N THR A 113 1.44 -2.28 5.17
CA THR A 113 0.68 -3.00 6.20
C THR A 113 1.53 -4.05 6.93
N PRO A 114 1.31 -4.31 8.24
CA PRO A 114 2.04 -5.35 8.98
C PRO A 114 2.00 -6.72 8.32
N ALA A 115 0.85 -7.13 7.77
CA ALA A 115 0.71 -8.41 7.06
C ALA A 115 1.54 -8.46 5.76
N SER A 116 1.65 -7.36 5.04
CA SER A 116 2.47 -7.29 3.83
C SER A 116 3.96 -7.21 4.18
N ARG A 117 4.32 -6.59 5.30
CA ARG A 117 5.66 -6.65 5.89
C ARG A 117 6.04 -8.07 6.32
N ALA A 118 5.15 -8.80 6.98
CA ALA A 118 5.37 -10.19 7.38
C ALA A 118 5.60 -11.10 6.16
N ARG A 119 4.89 -10.88 5.04
CA ARG A 119 5.13 -11.63 3.80
C ARG A 119 6.50 -11.37 3.17
N GLY A 120 7.04 -10.16 3.32
CA GLY A 120 8.41 -9.84 2.89
C GLY A 120 9.49 -10.42 3.81
N GLY A 121 9.16 -10.67 5.09
CA GLY A 121 10.07 -11.21 6.11
C GLY A 121 9.93 -12.71 6.39
N MET A 122 8.94 -13.40 5.82
CA MET A 122 8.77 -14.85 5.96
C MET A 122 9.81 -15.58 5.10
N ALA A 123 11.06 -15.61 5.58
CA ALA A 123 11.87 -16.79 5.35
C ALA A 123 11.11 -17.98 5.96
N PRO A 124 10.96 -19.13 5.27
CA PRO A 124 10.44 -20.33 5.91
C PRO A 124 11.30 -20.60 7.14
N LYS A 125 10.70 -20.60 8.33
CA LYS A 125 11.33 -21.20 9.50
C LYS A 125 11.59 -22.65 9.11
N GLU A 126 12.86 -23.03 9.06
CA GLU A 126 13.25 -24.43 9.08
C GLU A 126 12.57 -25.01 10.33
N GLN A 127 11.59 -25.89 10.11
CA GLN A 127 11.26 -26.87 11.12
C GLN A 127 12.52 -27.70 11.26
N ASP A 128 13.19 -27.55 12.41
CA ASP A 128 14.30 -28.40 12.80
C ASP A 128 13.84 -29.86 12.66
N ASP A 129 14.39 -30.52 11.65
CA ASP A 129 14.27 -31.95 11.39
C ASP A 129 15.09 -32.77 12.40
N ASP A 130 15.32 -32.23 13.61
CA ASP A 130 16.05 -32.90 14.70
C ASP A 130 15.21 -33.97 15.41
N LEU A 131 13.92 -34.11 15.08
CA LEU A 131 13.06 -35.16 15.65
C LEU A 131 13.24 -36.55 15.00
N LEU A 132 14.05 -36.68 13.95
CA LEU A 132 14.31 -37.97 13.28
C LEU A 132 15.65 -38.62 13.65
N SER A 133 16.52 -37.94 14.42
CA SER A 133 17.80 -38.52 14.86
C SER A 133 17.71 -39.34 16.15
N LEU A 134 16.57 -39.30 16.86
CA LEU A 134 16.39 -39.96 18.16
C LEU A 134 15.95 -41.43 18.09
N PHE A 135 15.73 -41.98 16.90
CA PHE A 135 15.23 -43.36 16.71
C PHE A 135 16.24 -44.33 16.08
N ASP A 136 17.50 -43.93 15.92
CA ASP A 136 18.54 -44.75 15.27
C ASP A 136 19.66 -45.21 16.22
N MET A 137 19.33 -45.52 17.49
CA MET A 137 20.24 -46.19 18.45
C MET A 137 19.75 -47.58 18.82
#